data_AF-A0A6H9YZU2-F1
#
_entry.id   AF-A0A6H9YZU2-F1
#
_cell.length_a   1.000
_cell.length_b   1.000
_cell.length_c   1.000
_cell.angle_alpha   90.00
_cell.angle_beta   90.00
_cell.angle_gamma   90.00
#
_symmetry.space_group_name_H-M   'P 1'
#
loop_
_entity.id
_entity.type
_entity.pdbx_description
1 polymer ?
#
loop_
_entity_poly.entity_id
_entity_poly.type
_entity_poly.pdbx_seq_one_letter_code
_entity_poly.pdbx_strand_id
1 'polypeptide(L)'
;MYPSSVTFTAASACAGRGLGERRTTFGLVGEWALRVERNVAGHAVACQWRVMVMSEQTEPQALAGSLRELTSLLLSTADLEQALQHAAEVASKAVAGRPAVGVTLMRSDRQLSVAATAQVPPILEELQYQRGEGPCVDSARHGRRVVIADVMNDRRWGDFTTHVLAHGVRAMACYPLNPDGDAHGALNLYFNVPTEPSAEQAMVAELIADLVGTLLAAVEERARQARLTDQLRQALASRAVIDQAIGVIMARQHLSADAAFEILRQASQQRNRKVRDIAAGIVESAGGMPSQPGEFHEE
;
A
#
# COMPACT_ATOMS: atom_id res chain seq x y z
N MET A 1 -1.04 36.14 -2.11
CA MET A 1 -2.37 36.70 -2.50
C MET A 1 -3.41 35.70 -2.00
N TYR A 2 -4.02 35.98 -0.84
CA TYR A 2 -5.00 35.11 -0.20
C TYR A 2 -6.31 35.07 -1.01
N PRO A 3 -7.06 33.95 -1.04
CA PRO A 3 -8.37 33.93 -1.66
C PRO A 3 -9.28 34.90 -0.91
N SER A 4 -9.75 35.91 -1.62
CA SER A 4 -10.52 37.04 -1.09
C SER A 4 -12.01 36.73 -1.07
N SER A 5 -12.43 35.69 -0.37
CA SER A 5 -13.80 35.51 0.18
C SER A 5 -14.01 34.04 0.57
N VAL A 6 -14.29 33.80 1.86
CA VAL A 6 -14.88 32.53 2.32
C VAL A 6 -16.30 32.85 2.77
N THR A 7 -17.29 32.13 2.26
CA THR A 7 -18.70 32.30 2.66
C THR A 7 -18.95 31.48 3.92
N PHE A 8 -19.19 32.15 5.05
CA PHE A 8 -19.61 31.49 6.29
C PHE A 8 -21.09 31.78 6.58
N THR A 9 -21.81 30.78 7.07
CA THR A 9 -23.13 30.95 7.67
C THR A 9 -22.93 31.14 9.17
N ALA A 10 -22.94 32.38 9.65
CA ALA A 10 -22.90 32.67 11.08
C ALA A 10 -24.33 32.75 11.62
N ALA A 11 -24.66 31.94 12.64
CA ALA A 11 -25.87 32.12 13.42
C ALA A 11 -25.66 33.33 14.35
N SER A 12 -26.42 34.40 14.12
CA SER A 12 -26.39 35.62 14.95
C SER A 12 -26.97 35.33 16.34
N ALA A 13 -26.12 35.26 17.36
CA ALA A 13 -26.52 35.33 18.76
C ALA A 13 -26.36 36.77 19.29
N CYS A 14 -27.06 37.73 18.69
CA CYS A 14 -27.36 38.99 19.35
C CYS A 14 -28.81 38.97 19.84
N ALA A 15 -28.95 39.18 21.14
CA ALA A 15 -30.20 39.07 21.89
C ALA A 15 -31.35 39.85 21.22
N GLY A 16 -32.48 39.16 21.06
CA GLY A 16 -33.81 39.78 21.02
C GLY A 16 -34.25 40.40 19.68
N ARG A 17 -34.39 39.57 18.63
CA ARG A 17 -35.58 39.46 17.75
C ARG A 17 -35.18 38.75 16.45
N GLY A 18 -35.97 37.73 16.10
CA GLY A 18 -35.69 36.82 14.99
C GLY A 18 -35.66 37.53 13.63
N LEU A 19 -34.67 37.20 12.80
CA LEU A 19 -34.60 37.58 11.39
C LEU A 19 -33.85 36.49 10.61
N GLY A 20 -34.38 36.20 9.42
CA GLY A 20 -34.01 35.07 8.56
C GLY A 20 -32.61 35.12 7.93
N GLU A 21 -32.24 33.97 7.39
CA GLU A 21 -30.96 33.70 6.72
C GLU A 21 -30.65 34.74 5.64
N ARG A 22 -29.58 35.51 5.84
CA ARG A 22 -28.95 36.31 4.77
C ARG A 22 -27.50 35.90 4.61
N ARG A 23 -27.18 35.28 3.46
CA ARG A 23 -25.80 35.07 3.02
C ARG A 23 -25.11 36.42 2.83
N THR A 24 -23.99 36.64 3.50
CA THR A 24 -23.21 37.87 3.33
C THR A 24 -21.71 37.56 3.25
N THR A 25 -20.97 38.35 2.48
CA THR A 25 -19.53 38.20 2.22
C THR A 25 -18.72 38.95 3.28
N PHE A 26 -17.69 38.31 3.84
CA PHE A 26 -16.80 38.89 4.87
C PHE A 26 -15.38 39.12 4.32
N GLY A 27 -14.71 40.17 4.80
CA GLY A 27 -13.26 40.34 4.66
C GLY A 27 -12.54 39.71 5.84
N LEU A 28 -11.56 38.84 5.57
CA LEU A 28 -10.76 38.16 6.59
C LEU A 28 -9.44 38.90 6.81
N VAL A 29 -9.10 39.14 8.08
CA VAL A 29 -7.77 39.62 8.50
C VAL A 29 -7.27 38.71 9.63
N GLY A 30 -6.47 37.70 9.30
CA GLY A 30 -6.05 36.67 10.26
C GLY A 30 -7.22 35.83 10.80
N GLU A 31 -7.22 35.53 12.10
CA GLU A 31 -8.31 34.80 12.80
C GLU A 31 -9.55 35.66 13.09
N TRP A 32 -9.59 36.89 12.57
CA TRP A 32 -10.61 37.87 12.91
C TRP A 32 -11.43 38.25 11.67
N ALA A 33 -12.75 38.19 11.83
CA ALA A 33 -13.70 38.78 10.88
C ALA A 33 -14.18 40.11 11.46
N LEU A 34 -14.04 41.18 10.67
CA LEU A 34 -14.39 42.54 11.06
C LEU A 34 -15.58 43.02 10.22
N ARG A 35 -16.62 43.49 10.91
CA ARG A 35 -17.76 44.15 10.25
C ARG A 35 -18.09 45.45 10.96
N VAL A 36 -18.23 46.51 10.17
CA VAL A 36 -18.76 47.78 10.65
C VAL A 36 -20.25 47.82 10.34
N GLU A 37 -21.08 47.78 11.37
CA GLU A 37 -22.53 47.95 11.25
C GLU A 37 -22.93 49.32 11.77
N ARG A 38 -24.06 49.87 11.30
CA ARG A 38 -24.61 51.09 11.89
C ARG A 38 -25.69 50.72 12.91
N ASN A 39 -25.61 51.29 14.10
CA ASN A 39 -26.69 51.14 15.07
C ASN A 39 -27.95 51.91 14.64
N VAL A 40 -29.05 51.74 15.36
CA VAL A 40 -30.33 52.44 15.12
C VAL A 40 -30.23 53.97 15.17
N ALA A 41 -29.15 54.52 15.74
CA ALA A 41 -28.85 55.96 15.75
C ALA A 41 -27.89 56.39 14.62
N GLY A 42 -27.53 55.50 13.69
CA GLY A 42 -26.70 55.80 12.52
C GLY A 42 -25.17 55.79 12.76
N HIS A 43 -24.72 55.50 13.99
CA HIS A 43 -23.30 55.44 14.33
C HIS A 43 -22.67 54.11 13.89
N ALA A 44 -21.47 54.18 13.30
CA ALA A 44 -20.67 53.02 12.95
C ALA A 44 -20.17 52.32 14.23
N VAL A 45 -20.51 51.04 14.39
CA VAL A 45 -20.07 50.15 15.45
C VAL A 45 -19.27 49.03 14.80
N ALA A 46 -18.00 48.89 15.22
CA ALA A 46 -17.16 47.78 14.79
C ALA A 46 -17.45 46.56 15.66
N CYS A 47 -18.05 45.52 15.07
CA CYS A 47 -18.25 44.23 15.74
C CYS A 47 -17.09 43.31 15.34
N GLN A 48 -16.31 42.89 16.32
CA GLN A 48 -15.15 42.01 16.14
C GLN A 48 -15.52 40.58 16.55
N TRP A 49 -15.42 39.66 15.60
CA TRP A 49 -15.73 38.25 15.81
C TRP A 49 -14.45 37.43 15.65
N ARG A 50 -14.17 36.55 16.62
CA ARG A 50 -13.12 35.55 16.48
C ARG A 50 -13.66 34.40 15.65
N VAL A 51 -13.05 34.11 14.51
CA VAL A 51 -13.38 32.93 13.70
C VAL A 51 -12.72 31.73 14.38
N MET A 52 -13.51 30.92 15.08
CA MET A 52 -13.04 29.60 15.50
C MET A 52 -13.07 28.69 14.28
N VAL A 53 -11.91 28.44 13.68
CA VAL A 53 -11.74 27.31 12.77
C VAL A 53 -11.88 26.06 13.63
N MET A 54 -13.01 25.37 13.53
CA MET A 54 -13.15 24.05 14.12
C MET A 54 -12.15 23.15 13.40
N SER A 55 -11.03 22.83 14.06
CA SER A 55 -10.17 21.76 13.60
C SER A 55 -11.00 20.48 13.66
N GLU A 56 -11.33 19.90 12.51
CA GLU A 56 -11.73 18.50 12.42
C GLU A 56 -10.53 17.66 12.88
N GLN A 57 -10.38 17.53 14.20
CA GLN A 57 -9.49 16.53 14.77
C GLN A 57 -10.19 15.19 14.57
N THR A 58 -9.53 14.28 13.86
CA THR A 58 -9.97 12.89 13.78
C THR A 58 -9.97 12.34 15.20
N GLU A 59 -11.15 12.07 15.77
CA GLU A 59 -11.24 11.55 17.13
C GLU A 59 -10.38 10.27 17.24
N PRO A 60 -9.58 10.09 18.31
CA PRO A 60 -8.70 8.91 18.48
C PRO A 60 -9.44 7.57 18.33
N GLN A 61 -10.74 7.54 18.64
CA GLN A 61 -11.60 6.37 18.48
C GLN A 61 -11.91 6.04 17.02
N ALA A 62 -12.04 7.06 16.15
CA ALA A 62 -12.27 6.89 14.73
C ALA A 62 -11.03 6.32 14.01
N LEU A 63 -9.83 6.76 14.41
CA LEU A 63 -8.57 6.19 13.92
C LEU A 63 -8.41 4.73 14.39
N ALA A 64 -8.64 4.47 15.68
CA ALA A 64 -8.57 3.10 16.21
C ALA A 64 -9.59 2.15 15.57
N GLY A 65 -10.80 2.63 15.27
CA GLY A 65 -11.81 1.89 14.51
C GLY A 65 -11.35 1.55 13.10
N SER A 66 -10.82 2.55 12.38
CA SER A 66 -10.30 2.37 11.02
C SER A 66 -9.10 1.42 10.96
N LEU A 67 -8.20 1.47 11.96
CA LEU A 67 -7.06 0.55 12.08
C LEU A 67 -7.50 -0.89 12.36
N ARG A 68 -8.56 -1.10 13.15
CA ARG A 68 -9.14 -2.44 13.37
C ARG A 68 -9.80 -2.98 12.11
N GLU A 69 -10.52 -2.14 11.37
CA GLU A 69 -11.16 -2.51 10.10
C GLU A 69 -10.11 -2.90 9.05
N LEU A 70 -9.03 -2.12 8.93
CA LEU A 70 -7.87 -2.46 8.12
C LEU A 70 -7.27 -3.81 8.52
N THR A 71 -6.99 -3.99 9.82
CA THR A 71 -6.42 -5.24 10.33
C THR A 71 -7.33 -6.43 10.02
N SER A 72 -8.65 -6.27 10.15
CA SER A 72 -9.64 -7.32 9.85
C SER A 72 -9.70 -7.66 8.37
N LEU A 73 -9.74 -6.66 7.48
CA LEU A 73 -9.79 -6.87 6.03
C LEU A 73 -8.50 -7.51 5.52
N LEU A 74 -7.35 -7.06 6.04
CA LEU A 74 -6.02 -7.55 5.66
C LEU A 74 -5.76 -8.98 6.18
N LEU A 75 -6.33 -9.36 7.35
CA LEU A 75 -6.26 -10.72 7.86
C LEU A 75 -7.22 -11.69 7.15
N SER A 76 -8.27 -11.20 6.49
CA SER A 76 -9.26 -12.04 5.80
C SER A 76 -8.74 -12.72 4.52
N THR A 77 -7.49 -12.42 4.08
CA THR A 77 -6.78 -13.07 2.96
C THR A 77 -7.48 -13.08 1.60
N ALA A 78 -8.66 -12.47 1.45
CA ALA A 78 -9.47 -12.64 0.25
C ALA A 78 -9.02 -11.77 -0.93
N ASP A 79 -8.35 -10.63 -0.71
CA ASP A 79 -7.82 -9.80 -1.80
C ASP A 79 -6.82 -8.75 -1.27
N LEU A 80 -5.51 -8.93 -1.53
CA LEU A 80 -4.48 -7.97 -1.13
C LEU A 80 -4.74 -6.58 -1.75
N GLU A 81 -5.24 -6.53 -2.98
CA GLU A 81 -5.50 -5.28 -3.70
C GLU A 81 -6.59 -4.48 -3.00
N GLN A 82 -7.72 -5.11 -2.65
CA GLN A 82 -8.80 -4.46 -1.88
C GLN A 82 -8.32 -3.97 -0.53
N ALA A 83 -7.44 -4.73 0.11
CA ALA A 83 -6.95 -4.42 1.43
C ALA A 83 -6.00 -3.19 1.42
N LEU A 84 -5.16 -3.08 0.39
CA LEU A 84 -4.33 -1.90 0.14
C LEU A 84 -5.16 -0.70 -0.31
N GLN A 85 -6.23 -0.93 -1.09
CA GLN A 85 -7.20 0.10 -1.46
C GLN A 85 -7.89 0.69 -0.24
N HIS A 86 -8.34 -0.15 0.69
CA HIS A 86 -8.91 0.31 1.95
C HIS A 86 -7.90 1.09 2.78
N ALA A 87 -6.62 0.68 2.80
CA ALA A 87 -5.57 1.42 3.50
C ALA A 87 -5.36 2.83 2.93
N ALA A 88 -5.38 2.98 1.60
CA ALA A 88 -5.30 4.27 0.95
C ALA A 88 -6.48 5.18 1.33
N GLU A 89 -7.70 4.62 1.38
CA GLU A 89 -8.90 5.36 1.78
C GLU A 89 -8.87 5.80 3.25
N VAL A 90 -8.41 4.92 4.15
CA VAL A 90 -8.25 5.25 5.57
C VAL A 90 -7.21 6.34 5.76
N ALA A 91 -6.06 6.24 5.09
CA ALA A 91 -5.03 7.29 5.13
C ALA A 91 -5.56 8.65 4.65
N SER A 92 -6.34 8.68 3.56
CA SER A 92 -6.95 9.91 3.05
C SER A 92 -7.94 10.52 4.04
N LYS A 93 -8.70 9.71 4.79
CA LYS A 93 -9.66 10.19 5.79
C LYS A 93 -9.00 10.61 7.11
N ALA A 94 -7.95 9.90 7.52
CA ALA A 94 -7.29 10.11 8.80
C ALA A 94 -6.27 11.26 8.79
N VAL A 95 -5.62 11.52 7.65
CA VAL A 95 -4.65 12.61 7.54
C VAL A 95 -5.40 13.92 7.27
N ALA A 96 -5.24 14.88 8.18
CA ALA A 96 -5.80 16.22 8.02
C ALA A 96 -5.36 16.85 6.68
N GLY A 97 -6.26 17.58 6.02
CA GLY A 97 -6.05 18.08 4.65
C GLY A 97 -6.47 17.08 3.56
N ARG A 98 -6.91 15.87 3.93
CA ARG A 98 -7.52 14.85 3.07
C ARG A 98 -6.76 14.64 1.76
N PRO A 99 -5.47 14.26 1.81
CA PRO A 99 -4.68 14.03 0.62
C PRO A 99 -5.28 12.94 -0.25
N ALA A 100 -5.01 13.01 -1.54
CA ALA A 100 -5.12 11.83 -2.38
C ALA A 100 -4.00 10.86 -1.97
N VAL A 101 -4.28 9.56 -1.90
CA VAL A 101 -3.34 8.55 -1.42
C VAL A 101 -3.14 7.46 -2.45
N GLY A 102 -1.89 7.10 -2.70
CA GLY A 102 -1.52 5.92 -3.48
C GLY A 102 -0.59 5.00 -2.70
N VAL A 103 -0.66 3.71 -2.98
CA VAL A 103 0.23 2.68 -2.43
C VAL A 103 1.04 2.10 -3.57
N THR A 104 2.35 2.16 -3.41
CA THR A 104 3.32 1.58 -4.32
C THR A 104 3.98 0.39 -3.65
N LEU A 105 4.11 -0.73 -4.35
CA LEU A 105 4.96 -1.86 -3.96
C LEU A 105 6.24 -1.88 -4.80
N MET A 106 7.30 -2.42 -4.22
CA MET A 106 8.56 -2.66 -4.90
C MET A 106 8.85 -4.16 -4.92
N ARG A 107 8.95 -4.73 -6.13
CA ARG A 107 9.21 -6.16 -6.34
C ARG A 107 10.37 -6.32 -7.31
N SER A 108 11.47 -6.92 -6.86
CA SER A 108 12.65 -7.22 -7.70
C SER A 108 13.11 -5.99 -8.51
N ASP A 109 13.32 -4.85 -7.83
CA ASP A 109 13.67 -3.55 -8.41
C ASP A 109 12.64 -2.89 -9.34
N ARG A 110 11.45 -3.49 -9.50
CA ARG A 110 10.35 -2.90 -10.26
C ARG A 110 9.28 -2.34 -9.33
N GLN A 111 8.79 -1.17 -9.69
CA GLN A 111 7.68 -0.53 -9.03
C GLN A 111 6.35 -1.10 -9.54
N LEU A 112 5.37 -1.30 -8.66
CA LEU A 112 3.99 -1.61 -9.01
C LEU A 112 3.07 -0.70 -8.20
N SER A 113 2.25 0.11 -8.88
CA SER A 113 1.13 0.76 -8.21
C SER A 113 0.01 -0.26 -8.05
N VAL A 114 -0.54 -0.38 -6.83
CA VAL A 114 -1.48 -1.45 -6.49
C VAL A 114 -2.76 -0.96 -5.84
N ALA A 115 -2.80 0.31 -5.43
CA ALA A 115 -3.99 0.91 -4.83
C ALA A 115 -3.88 2.43 -4.86
N ALA A 116 -5.00 3.10 -5.08
CA ALA A 116 -5.07 4.55 -4.97
C ALA A 116 -6.49 5.06 -4.77
N THR A 117 -6.61 6.14 -4.02
CA THR A 117 -7.86 6.89 -3.92
C THR A 117 -8.20 7.52 -5.27
N ALA A 118 -9.49 7.67 -5.57
CA ALA A 118 -9.99 8.21 -6.85
C ALA A 118 -9.42 9.59 -7.24
N GLN A 119 -8.90 10.34 -6.27
CA GLN A 119 -8.30 11.66 -6.45
C GLN A 119 -6.84 11.59 -6.94
N VAL A 120 -6.21 10.41 -6.99
CA VAL A 120 -4.89 10.22 -7.62
C VAL A 120 -5.12 10.07 -9.13
N PRO A 121 -4.57 10.97 -9.97
CA PRO A 121 -4.62 10.82 -11.41
C PRO A 121 -3.83 9.56 -11.82
N PRO A 122 -4.42 8.62 -12.60
CA PRO A 122 -3.75 7.37 -13.00
C PRO A 122 -2.39 7.58 -13.67
N ILE A 123 -2.24 8.71 -14.37
CA ILE A 123 -1.01 9.09 -15.05
C ILE A 123 0.15 9.43 -14.10
N LEU A 124 -0.12 9.81 -12.84
CA LEU A 124 0.94 10.02 -11.83
C LEU A 124 1.59 8.70 -11.40
N GLU A 125 0.85 7.60 -11.47
CA GLU A 125 1.34 6.26 -11.17
C GLU A 125 2.21 5.75 -12.31
N GLU A 126 1.76 5.99 -13.54
CA GLU A 126 2.47 5.57 -14.76
C GLU A 126 3.79 6.33 -14.98
N LEU A 127 3.84 7.62 -14.60
CA LEU A 127 5.05 8.44 -14.73
C LEU A 127 6.20 8.00 -13.81
N GLN A 128 5.90 7.54 -12.60
CA GLN A 128 6.91 7.04 -11.65
C GLN A 128 7.42 5.66 -12.10
N TYR A 129 6.51 4.83 -12.61
CA TYR A 129 6.82 3.53 -13.18
C TYR A 129 7.79 3.60 -14.37
N GLN A 130 7.60 4.55 -15.28
CA GLN A 130 8.40 4.64 -16.52
C GLN A 130 9.84 5.12 -16.29
N ARG A 131 10.09 5.95 -15.27
CA ARG A 131 11.41 6.56 -15.05
C ARG A 131 12.27 5.82 -14.03
N GLY A 132 11.68 5.01 -13.15
CA GLY A 132 12.42 4.29 -12.10
C GLY A 132 13.10 5.19 -11.06
N GLU A 133 12.78 6.49 -11.07
CA GLU A 133 13.30 7.54 -10.20
C GLU A 133 12.15 8.46 -9.78
N GLY A 134 12.14 8.88 -8.51
CA GLY A 134 11.09 9.76 -7.98
C GLY A 134 10.98 9.69 -6.45
N PRO A 135 10.19 10.58 -5.84
CA PRO A 135 10.06 10.67 -4.38
C PRO A 135 9.58 9.36 -3.73
N CYS A 136 8.60 8.68 -4.34
CA CYS A 136 8.10 7.41 -3.80
C CYS A 136 9.13 6.29 -3.95
N VAL A 137 9.87 6.29 -5.07
CA VAL A 137 10.89 5.29 -5.35
C VAL A 137 12.07 5.47 -4.41
N ASP A 138 12.47 6.71 -4.14
CA ASP A 138 13.53 7.02 -3.19
C ASP A 138 13.13 6.66 -1.76
N SER A 139 11.88 6.94 -1.39
CA SER A 139 11.31 6.54 -0.11
C SER A 139 11.32 5.02 0.06
N ALA A 140 10.82 4.30 -0.95
CA ALA A 140 10.81 2.84 -0.97
C ALA A 140 12.22 2.22 -1.03
N ARG A 141 13.19 2.81 -1.74
CA ARG A 141 14.55 2.24 -1.85
C ARG A 141 15.40 2.47 -0.63
N HIS A 142 15.29 3.64 -0.01
CA HIS A 142 16.16 4.04 1.10
C HIS A 142 15.48 3.90 2.47
N GLY A 143 14.21 3.44 2.51
CA GLY A 143 13.48 3.24 3.76
C GLY A 143 13.31 4.52 4.57
N ARG A 144 13.19 5.68 3.91
CA ARG A 144 13.13 6.98 4.57
C ARG A 144 11.94 7.81 4.08
N ARG A 145 11.39 8.63 4.96
CA ARG A 145 10.36 9.59 4.61
C ARG A 145 10.91 10.64 3.64
N VAL A 146 10.20 10.89 2.55
CA VAL A 146 10.52 11.94 1.58
C VAL A 146 9.36 12.93 1.52
N VAL A 147 9.64 14.22 1.73
CA VAL A 147 8.64 15.30 1.69
C VAL A 147 9.03 16.33 0.63
N ILE A 148 8.04 16.76 -0.15
CA ILE A 148 8.08 17.90 -1.07
C ILE A 148 7.02 18.89 -0.60
N ALA A 149 7.43 19.95 0.09
CA ALA A 149 6.49 20.94 0.66
C ALA A 149 5.85 21.86 -0.41
N ASP A 150 6.57 22.14 -1.49
CA ASP A 150 6.03 22.79 -2.69
C ASP A 150 6.75 22.25 -3.94
N VAL A 151 6.00 21.55 -4.79
CA VAL A 151 6.47 20.97 -6.05
C VAL A 151 7.10 22.03 -6.97
N MET A 152 6.62 23.28 -6.91
CA MET A 152 7.16 24.38 -7.72
C MET A 152 8.62 24.72 -7.39
N ASN A 153 9.03 24.50 -6.15
CA ASN A 153 10.31 24.96 -5.62
C ASN A 153 11.31 23.81 -5.44
N ASP A 154 10.85 22.56 -5.48
CA ASP A 154 11.72 21.39 -5.35
C ASP A 154 12.34 20.99 -6.69
N ARG A 155 13.68 21.02 -6.74
CA ARG A 155 14.46 20.73 -7.93
C ARG A 155 15.09 19.33 -7.92
N ARG A 156 14.91 18.55 -6.85
CA ARG A 156 15.56 17.23 -6.68
C ARG A 156 15.11 16.21 -7.73
N TRP A 157 13.89 16.36 -8.25
CA TRP A 157 13.23 15.37 -9.10
C TRP A 157 13.07 15.79 -10.56
N GLY A 158 13.78 16.83 -11.02
CA GLY A 158 13.79 17.23 -12.45
C GLY A 158 12.39 17.40 -13.05
N ASP A 159 12.13 16.75 -14.19
CA ASP A 159 10.85 16.85 -14.90
C ASP A 159 9.67 16.26 -14.12
N PHE A 160 9.90 15.38 -13.13
CA PHE A 160 8.84 14.77 -12.34
C PHE A 160 7.96 15.83 -11.69
N THR A 161 8.57 16.87 -11.10
CA THR A 161 7.82 17.95 -10.44
C THR A 161 6.96 18.72 -11.44
N THR A 162 7.43 18.90 -12.67
CA THR A 162 6.65 19.55 -13.75
C THR A 162 5.42 18.72 -14.12
N HIS A 163 5.56 17.39 -14.21
CA HIS A 163 4.45 16.52 -14.58
C HIS A 163 3.41 16.41 -13.47
N VAL A 164 3.82 16.25 -12.20
CA VAL A 164 2.85 16.15 -11.10
C VAL A 164 2.12 17.47 -10.87
N LEU A 165 2.80 18.60 -11.06
CA LEU A 165 2.20 19.92 -11.01
C LEU A 165 1.11 20.11 -12.07
N ALA A 166 1.33 19.63 -13.30
CA ALA A 166 0.35 19.70 -14.39
C ALA A 166 -0.98 18.99 -14.05
N HIS A 167 -0.94 18.06 -13.10
CA HIS A 167 -2.10 17.33 -12.60
C HIS A 167 -2.63 17.86 -11.26
N GLY A 168 -2.23 19.07 -10.87
CA GLY A 168 -2.76 19.77 -9.70
C GLY A 168 -2.10 19.39 -8.36
N VAL A 169 -1.06 18.57 -8.37
CA VAL A 169 -0.28 18.26 -7.16
C VAL A 169 0.65 19.41 -6.84
N ARG A 170 0.56 19.91 -5.61
CA ARG A 170 1.37 21.03 -5.09
C ARG A 170 2.31 20.62 -3.97
N ALA A 171 2.03 19.55 -3.26
CA ALA A 171 2.95 18.98 -2.28
C ALA A 171 2.79 17.45 -2.22
N MET A 172 3.82 16.77 -1.74
CA MET A 172 3.85 15.32 -1.62
C MET A 172 4.56 14.88 -0.35
N ALA A 173 4.11 13.77 0.23
CA ALA A 173 4.83 13.08 1.30
C ALA A 173 4.78 11.57 1.06
N CYS A 174 5.95 10.94 1.02
CA CYS A 174 6.12 9.52 0.78
C CYS A 174 6.68 8.87 2.06
N TYR A 175 6.01 7.83 2.53
CA TYR A 175 6.35 7.08 3.73
C TYR A 175 6.70 5.66 3.33
N PRO A 176 7.86 5.13 3.73
CA PRO A 176 8.26 3.77 3.37
C PRO A 176 7.35 2.73 4.04
N LEU A 177 7.11 1.61 3.36
CA LEU A 177 6.42 0.45 3.91
C LEU A 177 7.47 -0.53 4.43
N ASN A 178 8.10 -0.23 5.57
CA ASN A 178 9.31 -0.91 6.06
C ASN A 178 9.30 -1.18 7.58
N PRO A 179 8.42 -2.06 8.09
CA PRO A 179 8.30 -2.31 9.52
C PRO A 179 9.63 -2.78 10.17
N ASP A 180 10.45 -3.53 9.42
CA ASP A 180 11.68 -4.18 9.90
C ASP A 180 12.95 -3.75 9.15
N GLY A 181 12.89 -2.64 8.39
CA GLY A 181 14.04 -2.08 7.66
C GLY A 181 14.16 -2.50 6.19
N ASP A 182 13.49 -3.59 5.77
CA ASP A 182 13.30 -3.91 4.35
C ASP A 182 12.04 -3.23 3.83
N ALA A 183 12.21 -2.33 2.86
CA ALA A 183 11.11 -1.54 2.34
C ALA A 183 10.40 -2.26 1.18
N HIS A 184 9.16 -2.67 1.44
CA HIS A 184 8.31 -3.36 0.48
C HIS A 184 7.63 -2.39 -0.50
N GLY A 185 7.77 -1.08 -0.28
CA GLY A 185 7.05 -0.06 -1.04
C GLY A 185 6.99 1.29 -0.34
N ALA A 186 6.02 2.11 -0.75
CA ALA A 186 5.74 3.42 -0.15
C ALA A 186 4.24 3.75 -0.15
N LEU A 187 3.79 4.40 0.93
CA LEU A 187 2.52 5.13 1.04
C LEU A 187 2.74 6.58 0.59
N ASN A 188 2.03 7.01 -0.44
CA ASN A 188 2.21 8.30 -1.09
C ASN A 188 1.01 9.20 -0.85
N LEU A 189 1.22 10.34 -0.20
CA LEU A 189 0.22 11.39 0.00
C LEU A 189 0.45 12.52 -1.00
N TYR A 190 -0.59 12.91 -1.71
CA TYR A 190 -0.61 14.01 -2.67
C TYR A 190 -1.56 15.11 -2.20
N PHE A 191 -1.06 16.34 -2.15
CA PHE A 191 -1.83 17.52 -1.74
C PHE A 191 -1.94 18.51 -2.90
N ASN A 192 -3.08 19.18 -3.02
CA ASN A 192 -3.35 20.19 -4.06
C ASN A 192 -2.96 21.62 -3.64
N VAL A 193 -2.41 21.79 -2.44
CA VAL A 193 -1.84 23.04 -1.94
C VAL A 193 -0.42 22.78 -1.41
N PRO A 194 0.48 23.78 -1.48
CA PRO A 194 1.77 23.69 -0.78
C PRO A 194 1.53 23.43 0.70
N THR A 195 2.14 22.39 1.23
CA THR A 195 2.00 22.01 2.63
C THR A 195 3.16 21.12 3.06
N GLU A 196 3.58 21.29 4.30
CA GLU A 196 4.46 20.34 4.99
C GLU A 196 3.61 19.65 6.06
N PRO A 197 3.56 18.30 6.08
CA PRO A 197 2.81 17.59 7.12
C PRO A 197 3.28 17.99 8.51
N SER A 198 2.34 18.33 9.39
CA SER A 198 2.61 18.51 10.82
C SER A 198 3.14 17.21 11.43
N ALA A 199 3.76 17.30 12.61
CA ALA A 199 4.23 16.12 13.33
C ALA A 199 3.11 15.09 13.58
N GLU A 200 1.89 15.56 13.83
CA GLU A 200 0.71 14.70 14.03
C GLU A 200 0.28 14.04 12.71
N GLN A 201 0.20 14.78 11.61
CA GLN A 201 -0.11 14.23 10.28
C GLN A 201 0.92 13.21 9.84
N ALA A 202 2.21 13.48 10.08
CA ALA A 202 3.29 12.57 9.78
C ALA A 202 3.18 11.29 10.62
N MET A 203 2.91 11.40 11.93
CA MET A 203 2.74 10.24 12.81
C MET A 203 1.58 9.34 12.37
N VAL A 204 0.44 9.92 11.99
CA VAL A 204 -0.72 9.14 11.50
C VAL A 204 -0.36 8.41 10.20
N ALA A 205 0.31 9.08 9.27
CA ALA A 205 0.73 8.48 8.01
C ALA A 205 1.79 7.38 8.21
N GLU A 206 2.75 7.59 9.12
CA GLU A 206 3.77 6.61 9.52
C GLU A 206 3.12 5.37 10.13
N LEU A 207 2.18 5.53 11.06
CA LEU A 207 1.47 4.40 11.69
C LEU A 207 0.70 3.56 10.65
N ILE A 208 0.06 4.20 9.67
CA ILE A 208 -0.63 3.50 8.60
C ILE A 208 0.37 2.80 7.67
N ALA A 209 1.49 3.45 7.33
CA ALA A 209 2.55 2.87 6.52
C ALA A 209 3.18 1.65 7.20
N ASP A 210 3.43 1.70 8.51
CA ASP A 210 3.96 0.59 9.31
C ASP A 210 2.98 -0.58 9.36
N LEU A 211 1.68 -0.30 9.56
CA LEU A 211 0.65 -1.33 9.55
C LEU A 211 0.60 -2.03 8.18
N VAL A 212 0.54 -1.26 7.09
CA VAL A 212 0.53 -1.79 5.72
C VAL A 212 1.80 -2.61 5.45
N GLY A 213 2.97 -2.09 5.83
CA GLY A 213 4.24 -2.77 5.67
C GLY A 213 4.31 -4.10 6.44
N THR A 214 3.86 -4.14 7.70
CA THR A 214 3.78 -5.36 8.52
C THR A 214 2.93 -6.44 7.84
N LEU A 215 1.84 -6.02 7.22
CA LEU A 215 0.91 -6.93 6.58
C LEU A 215 1.47 -7.47 5.25
N LEU A 216 2.14 -6.62 4.47
CA LEU A 216 2.87 -7.04 3.28
C LEU A 216 3.94 -8.08 3.63
N ALA A 217 4.74 -7.85 4.68
CA ALA A 217 5.73 -8.81 5.16
C ALA A 217 5.08 -10.15 5.54
N ALA A 218 3.93 -10.13 6.23
CA ALA A 218 3.20 -11.35 6.58
C ALA A 218 2.68 -12.11 5.34
N VAL A 219 2.19 -11.40 4.32
CA VAL A 219 1.73 -12.00 3.05
C VAL A 219 2.90 -12.63 2.29
N GLU A 220 4.04 -11.94 2.21
CA GLU A 220 5.25 -12.44 1.57
C GLU A 220 5.79 -13.70 2.26
N GLU A 221 5.83 -13.69 3.59
CA GLU A 221 6.27 -14.84 4.39
C GLU A 221 5.35 -16.04 4.20
N ARG A 222 4.03 -15.86 4.21
CA ARG A 222 3.07 -16.93 3.89
C ARG A 222 3.28 -17.49 2.49
N ALA A 223 3.45 -16.62 1.50
CA ALA A 223 3.71 -17.04 0.12
C ALA A 223 5.05 -17.80 0.00
N ARG A 224 6.07 -17.42 0.78
CA ARG A 224 7.36 -18.12 0.86
C ARG A 224 7.20 -19.51 1.49
N GLN A 225 6.47 -19.61 2.60
CA GLN A 225 6.18 -20.89 3.26
C GLN A 225 5.40 -21.84 2.35
N ALA A 226 4.37 -21.35 1.65
CA ALA A 226 3.61 -22.14 0.69
C ALA A 226 4.50 -22.69 -0.44
N ARG A 227 5.40 -21.86 -1.01
CA ARG A 227 6.37 -22.30 -2.01
C ARG A 227 7.34 -23.35 -1.48
N LEU A 228 7.83 -23.18 -0.25
CA LEU A 228 8.73 -24.15 0.37
C LEU A 228 8.02 -25.49 0.61
N THR A 229 6.80 -25.46 1.12
CA THR A 229 5.97 -26.66 1.32
C THR A 229 5.71 -27.38 0.00
N ASP A 230 5.39 -26.66 -1.07
CA ASP A 230 5.21 -27.25 -2.40
C ASP A 230 6.51 -27.88 -2.92
N GLN A 231 7.66 -27.20 -2.78
CA GLN A 231 8.96 -27.75 -3.15
C GLN A 231 9.30 -29.02 -2.37
N LEU A 232 9.03 -29.05 -1.06
CA LEU A 232 9.21 -30.24 -0.22
C LEU A 232 8.28 -31.38 -0.63
N ARG A 233 7.00 -31.09 -0.90
CA ARG A 233 6.03 -32.08 -1.40
C ARG A 233 6.49 -32.67 -2.73
N GLN A 234 6.96 -31.84 -3.67
CA GLN A 234 7.51 -32.29 -4.95
C GLN A 234 8.77 -33.14 -4.77
N ALA A 235 9.66 -32.77 -3.86
CA ALA A 235 10.87 -33.54 -3.56
C ALA A 235 10.54 -34.92 -2.96
N LEU A 236 9.63 -34.98 -1.98
CA LEU A 236 9.17 -36.23 -1.37
C LEU A 236 8.46 -37.15 -2.36
N ALA A 237 7.57 -36.61 -3.19
CA ALA A 237 6.92 -37.36 -4.26
C ALA A 237 7.94 -37.95 -5.25
N SER A 238 8.96 -37.15 -5.63
CA SER A 238 10.01 -37.63 -6.52
C SER A 238 10.83 -38.77 -5.91
N ARG A 239 11.12 -38.70 -4.60
CA ARG A 239 11.86 -39.73 -3.88
C ARG A 239 11.07 -41.04 -3.82
N ALA A 240 9.78 -40.97 -3.51
CA ALA A 240 8.91 -42.16 -3.46
C ALA A 240 8.88 -42.90 -4.81
N VAL A 241 8.75 -42.17 -5.92
CA VAL A 241 8.74 -42.77 -7.26
C VAL A 241 10.12 -43.35 -7.63
N ILE A 242 11.21 -42.69 -7.24
CA ILE A 242 12.58 -43.19 -7.45
C ILE A 242 12.79 -44.49 -6.66
N ASP A 243 12.40 -44.53 -5.39
CA ASP A 243 12.55 -45.72 -4.53
C ASP A 243 11.72 -46.91 -5.08
N GLN A 244 10.52 -46.65 -5.61
CA GLN A 244 9.72 -47.66 -6.32
C GLN A 244 10.44 -48.18 -7.58
N ALA A 245 11.00 -47.30 -8.41
CA ALA A 245 11.73 -47.71 -9.60
C ALA A 245 12.99 -48.51 -9.26
N ILE A 246 13.72 -48.13 -8.20
CA ILE A 246 14.82 -48.92 -7.64
C ILE A 246 14.32 -50.32 -7.27
N GLY A 247 13.21 -50.43 -6.54
CA GLY A 247 12.60 -51.71 -6.20
C GLY A 247 12.24 -52.58 -7.42
N VAL A 248 11.68 -51.98 -8.47
CA VAL A 248 11.38 -52.66 -9.74
C VAL A 248 12.66 -53.18 -10.42
N ILE A 249 13.71 -52.36 -10.48
CA ILE A 249 15.00 -52.76 -11.09
C ILE A 249 15.65 -53.88 -10.27
N MET A 250 15.67 -53.75 -8.94
CA MET A 250 16.20 -54.76 -8.03
C MET A 250 15.50 -56.11 -8.25
N ALA A 251 14.17 -56.11 -8.32
CA ALA A 251 13.38 -57.32 -8.51
C ALA A 251 13.61 -57.97 -9.90
N ARG A 252 13.79 -57.16 -10.96
CA ARG A 252 13.97 -57.66 -12.33
C ARG A 252 15.41 -58.11 -12.63
N GLN A 253 16.40 -57.46 -12.05
CA GLN A 253 17.82 -57.64 -12.40
C GLN A 253 18.66 -58.26 -11.27
N HIS A 254 18.07 -58.52 -10.09
CA HIS A 254 18.75 -59.05 -8.90
C HIS A 254 19.97 -58.22 -8.48
N LEU A 255 19.84 -56.89 -8.58
CA LEU A 255 20.88 -55.93 -8.23
C LEU A 255 20.67 -55.35 -6.83
N SER A 256 21.74 -54.76 -6.26
CA SER A 256 21.63 -53.92 -5.06
C SER A 256 20.92 -52.60 -5.39
N ALA A 257 20.41 -51.92 -4.34
CA ALA A 257 19.79 -50.60 -4.47
C ALA A 257 20.76 -49.58 -5.09
N ASP A 258 22.04 -49.60 -4.69
CA ASP A 258 23.07 -48.69 -5.24
C ASP A 258 23.29 -48.92 -6.73
N ALA A 259 23.36 -50.18 -7.18
CA ALA A 259 23.52 -50.51 -8.59
C ALA A 259 22.27 -50.12 -9.41
N ALA A 260 21.07 -50.32 -8.86
CA ALA A 260 19.82 -49.89 -9.48
C ALA A 260 19.71 -48.37 -9.60
N PHE A 261 20.14 -47.62 -8.59
CA PHE A 261 20.18 -46.16 -8.64
C PHE A 261 21.20 -45.65 -9.67
N GLU A 262 22.35 -46.30 -9.80
CA GLU A 262 23.34 -45.93 -10.80
C GLU A 262 22.82 -46.14 -12.24
N ILE A 263 22.01 -47.18 -12.48
CA ILE A 263 21.30 -47.36 -13.76
C ILE A 263 20.37 -46.18 -14.05
N LEU A 264 19.58 -45.74 -13.06
CA LEU A 264 18.71 -44.55 -13.22
C LEU A 264 19.53 -43.29 -13.52
N ARG A 265 20.67 -43.10 -12.83
CA ARG A 265 21.58 -41.96 -13.04
C ARG A 265 22.16 -41.95 -14.44
N GLN A 266 22.65 -43.09 -14.93
CA GLN A 266 23.19 -43.23 -16.28
C GLN A 266 22.13 -43.00 -17.34
N ALA A 267 20.92 -43.55 -17.15
CA ALA A 267 19.80 -43.35 -18.05
C ALA A 267 19.37 -41.87 -18.13
N SER A 268 19.42 -41.16 -17.01
CA SER A 268 19.17 -39.70 -16.90
C SER A 268 20.18 -38.90 -17.71
N GLN A 269 21.47 -39.19 -17.53
CA GLN A 269 22.55 -38.50 -18.23
C GLN A 269 22.52 -38.73 -19.74
N GLN A 270 22.34 -39.98 -20.17
CA GLN A 270 22.31 -40.33 -21.60
C GLN A 270 21.12 -39.70 -22.34
N ARG A 271 19.98 -39.53 -21.66
CA ARG A 271 18.74 -39.02 -22.26
C ARG A 271 18.49 -37.53 -21.97
N ASN A 272 19.34 -36.90 -21.16
CA ASN A 272 19.16 -35.54 -20.64
C ASN A 272 17.74 -35.32 -20.06
N ARG A 273 17.24 -36.29 -19.29
CA ARG A 273 15.91 -36.26 -18.65
C ARG A 273 16.07 -36.42 -17.15
N LYS A 274 15.19 -35.79 -16.36
CA LYS A 274 15.27 -35.88 -14.90
C LYS A 274 15.08 -37.32 -14.44
N VAL A 275 15.86 -37.74 -13.44
CA VAL A 275 15.82 -39.10 -12.86
C VAL A 275 14.39 -39.51 -12.47
N ARG A 276 13.62 -38.58 -11.87
CA ARG A 276 12.22 -38.81 -11.49
C ARG A 276 11.31 -39.18 -12.67
N ASP A 277 11.55 -38.60 -13.85
CA ASP A 277 10.72 -38.84 -15.05
C ASP A 277 11.05 -40.20 -15.66
N ILE A 278 12.30 -40.67 -15.50
CA ILE A 278 12.72 -42.02 -15.91
C ILE A 278 12.17 -43.06 -14.94
N ALA A 279 12.26 -42.78 -13.63
CA ALA A 279 11.70 -43.62 -12.59
C ALA A 279 10.20 -43.83 -12.78
N ALA A 280 9.43 -42.76 -13.05
CA ALA A 280 8.00 -42.84 -13.35
C ALA A 280 7.71 -43.79 -14.52
N GLY A 281 8.43 -43.67 -15.64
CA GLY A 281 8.26 -44.56 -16.78
C GLY A 281 8.59 -46.03 -16.48
N ILE A 282 9.56 -46.29 -15.58
CA ILE A 282 9.88 -47.66 -15.14
C ILE A 282 8.74 -48.23 -14.30
N VAL A 283 8.19 -47.46 -13.37
CA VAL A 283 7.05 -47.88 -12.53
C VAL A 283 5.82 -48.17 -13.39
N GLU A 284 5.50 -47.28 -14.34
CA GLU A 284 4.40 -47.48 -15.31
C GLU A 284 4.61 -48.77 -16.13
N SER A 285 5.83 -49.00 -16.63
CA SER A 285 6.17 -50.22 -17.39
C SER A 285 6.10 -51.52 -16.56
N ALA A 286 6.05 -51.41 -15.24
CA ALA A 286 5.92 -52.54 -14.32
C ALA A 286 4.46 -52.85 -13.95
N GLY A 287 3.50 -52.11 -14.50
CA GLY A 287 2.08 -52.27 -14.18
C GLY A 287 1.66 -51.60 -12.88
N GLY A 288 2.55 -50.84 -12.24
CA GLY A 288 2.19 -49.94 -11.16
C GLY A 288 1.73 -48.59 -11.71
N MET A 289 0.83 -47.90 -11.00
CA MET A 289 0.70 -46.46 -11.19
C MET A 289 1.80 -45.78 -10.36
N PRO A 290 2.60 -44.88 -10.94
CA PRO A 290 3.57 -44.12 -10.16
C PRO A 290 2.81 -43.43 -9.03
N SER A 291 3.33 -43.52 -7.80
CA SER A 291 2.70 -42.84 -6.67
C SER A 291 2.59 -41.36 -7.01
N GLN A 292 1.37 -40.90 -7.27
CA GLN A 292 1.09 -39.48 -7.35
C GLN A 292 1.42 -38.87 -5.98
N PRO A 293 1.81 -37.58 -5.91
CA PRO A 293 1.92 -36.89 -4.64
C PRO A 293 0.62 -37.15 -3.88
N GLY A 294 0.71 -37.79 -2.70
CA GLY A 294 -0.48 -38.05 -1.91
C GLY A 294 -1.20 -36.71 -1.69
N GLU A 295 -2.46 -36.62 -2.14
CA GLU A 295 -3.36 -35.60 -1.63
C GLU A 295 -3.44 -35.86 -0.12
N PHE A 296 -2.72 -35.04 0.65
CA PHE A 296 -2.88 -35.01 2.09
C PHE A 296 -4.26 -34.42 2.33
N HIS A 297 -5.25 -35.28 2.55
CA HIS A 297 -6.51 -34.87 3.13
C HIS A 297 -6.23 -34.44 4.57
N GLU A 298 -6.41 -33.14 4.85
CA GLU A 298 -6.48 -32.64 6.22
C GLU A 298 -7.78 -33.17 6.84
N GLU A 299 -7.67 -34.12 7.77
CA GLU A 299 -8.73 -34.49 8.72
C GLU A 299 -8.79 -33.50 9.88
#